data_AF-R0KUB7-F1
#
_entry.id   AF-R0KUB7-F1
#
_cell.length_a   1.000
_cell.length_b   1.000
_cell.length_c   1.000
_cell.angle_alpha   90.00
_cell.angle_beta   90.00
_cell.angle_gamma   90.00
#
_symmetry.space_group_name_H-M   'P 1'
#
loop_
_entity.id
_entity.type
_entity.pdbx_description
1 polymer ?
#
loop_
_entity_poly.entity_id
_entity_poly.type
_entity_poly.pdbx_seq_one_letter_code
_entity_poly.pdbx_strand_id
1 'polypeptide(L)'
;SYKSRVTFPDDGSSLTISQLGKKDAGTYTAKTTAYKVTFTLRVHSVLQEPEVTCVSRNCSADGCRYVLRCAVHTPEITSFSWSHGEQLDAEEPELVVEEEQRPGELDVLSYTCTVQNPVSSRNVTVSPAAVC
;
A
#
# COMPACT_ATOMS: atom_id res chain seq x y z
N SER A 1 -18.86 -2.70 24.52
CA SER A 1 -20.01 -1.79 24.38
C SER A 1 -19.59 -0.58 23.55
N TYR A 2 -20.36 -0.16 22.53
CA TYR A 2 -20.05 0.99 21.65
C TYR A 2 -19.89 2.32 22.42
N LYS A 3 -20.66 2.48 23.51
CA LYS A 3 -20.72 3.73 24.29
C LYS A 3 -19.42 4.09 25.01
N SER A 4 -18.51 3.15 25.28
CA SER A 4 -17.28 3.43 26.03
C SER A 4 -16.17 4.03 25.17
N ARG A 5 -16.29 3.98 23.84
CA ARG A 5 -15.27 4.48 22.90
C ARG A 5 -15.63 5.83 22.28
N VAL A 6 -16.85 6.30 22.54
CA VAL A 6 -17.42 7.51 21.95
C VAL A 6 -17.38 8.64 22.95
N THR A 7 -16.86 9.79 22.53
CA THR A 7 -16.88 11.02 23.32
C THR A 7 -17.48 12.17 22.51
N PHE A 8 -18.21 13.02 23.23
CA PHE A 8 -18.76 14.28 22.72
C PHE A 8 -18.17 15.41 23.57
N PRO A 9 -17.78 16.54 22.96
CA PRO A 9 -17.52 17.76 23.71
C PRO A 9 -18.83 18.32 24.31
N ASP A 10 -18.70 19.19 25.31
CA ASP A 10 -19.84 19.78 26.02
C ASP A 10 -20.78 20.59 25.11
N ASP A 11 -20.24 21.16 24.02
CA ASP A 11 -21.01 21.90 23.02
C ASP A 11 -21.72 21.01 21.98
N GLY A 12 -21.50 19.69 22.03
CA GLY A 12 -22.09 18.71 21.11
C GLY A 12 -21.70 18.90 19.64
N SER A 13 -20.64 19.68 19.36
CA SER A 13 -20.25 20.07 17.99
C SER A 13 -19.55 18.97 17.20
N SER A 14 -19.00 17.97 17.86
CA SER A 14 -18.23 16.90 17.23
C SER A 14 -18.45 15.53 17.88
N LEU A 15 -18.05 14.49 17.17
CA LEU A 15 -18.08 13.10 17.63
C LEU A 15 -16.65 12.55 17.50
N THR A 16 -16.09 12.05 18.60
CA THR A 16 -14.81 11.34 18.58
C THR A 16 -15.04 9.87 18.88
N ILE A 17 -14.47 8.98 18.05
CA ILE A 17 -14.50 7.53 18.23
C ILE A 17 -13.07 7.05 18.42
N SER A 18 -12.75 6.54 19.60
CA SER A 18 -11.45 5.95 19.92
C SER A 18 -11.40 4.45 19.57
N GLN A 19 -10.19 3.93 19.36
CA GLN A 19 -9.96 2.51 19.02
C GLN A 19 -10.86 2.04 17.88
N LEU A 20 -10.79 2.76 16.75
CA LEU A 20 -11.60 2.51 15.56
C LEU A 20 -11.44 1.06 15.09
N GLY A 21 -12.58 0.42 14.82
CA GLY A 21 -12.63 -0.90 14.20
C GLY A 21 -13.37 -0.87 12.87
N LYS A 22 -13.19 -1.91 12.05
CA LYS A 22 -13.88 -2.04 10.74
C LYS A 22 -15.40 -1.94 10.83
N LYS A 23 -15.99 -2.37 11.95
CA LYS A 23 -17.43 -2.30 12.21
C LYS A 23 -17.95 -0.88 12.44
N ASP A 24 -17.06 0.08 12.69
CA ASP A 24 -17.41 1.49 12.83
C ASP A 24 -17.50 2.19 11.46
N ALA A 25 -17.11 1.53 10.35
CA ALA A 25 -17.29 2.12 9.02
C ALA A 25 -18.79 2.26 8.68
N GLY A 26 -19.16 3.39 8.08
CA GLY A 26 -20.55 3.64 7.68
C GLY A 26 -20.90 5.12 7.61
N THR A 27 -22.20 5.38 7.47
CA THR A 27 -22.74 6.74 7.38
C THR A 27 -23.16 7.23 8.76
N TYR A 28 -22.60 8.37 9.16
CA TYR A 28 -22.92 9.08 10.39
C TYR A 28 -23.73 10.33 10.05
N THR A 29 -24.75 10.63 10.85
CA THR A 29 -25.58 11.82 10.65
C THR A 29 -25.49 12.72 11.87
N ALA A 30 -24.99 13.93 11.70
CA ALA A 30 -25.13 15.01 12.66
C ALA A 30 -26.48 15.70 12.42
N LYS A 31 -27.30 15.82 13.48
CA LYS A 31 -28.64 16.40 13.39
C LYS A 31 -28.89 17.35 14.55
N THR A 32 -29.28 18.58 14.22
CA THR A 32 -29.83 19.58 15.14
C THR A 32 -31.28 19.88 14.75
N THR A 33 -31.90 20.84 15.41
CA THR A 33 -33.24 21.35 15.02
C THR A 33 -33.21 22.10 13.69
N ALA A 34 -32.09 22.73 13.33
CA ALA A 34 -31.95 23.55 12.13
C ALA A 34 -31.20 22.86 10.98
N TYR A 35 -30.31 21.90 11.28
CA TYR A 35 -29.42 21.30 10.28
C TYR A 35 -29.38 19.77 10.36
N LYS A 36 -29.13 19.14 9.22
CA LYS A 36 -28.85 17.72 9.10
C LYS A 36 -27.71 17.53 8.11
N VAL A 37 -26.59 16.97 8.56
CA VAL A 37 -25.39 16.74 7.75
C VAL A 37 -24.98 15.28 7.87
N THR A 38 -24.60 14.66 6.76
CA THR A 38 -24.16 13.27 6.71
C THR A 38 -22.67 13.19 6.40
N PHE A 39 -21.98 12.29 7.09
CA PHE A 39 -20.57 11.96 6.91
C PHE A 39 -20.43 10.48 6.60
N THR A 40 -19.47 10.11 5.76
CA THR A 40 -19.14 8.70 5.50
C THR A 40 -17.78 8.40 6.11
N LEU A 41 -17.76 7.57 7.15
CA LEU A 41 -16.55 7.08 7.77
C LEU A 41 -16.07 5.82 7.04
N ARG A 42 -14.92 5.91 6.39
CA ARG A 42 -14.21 4.77 5.82
C ARG A 42 -13.08 4.39 6.77
N VAL A 43 -13.06 3.13 7.22
CA VAL A 43 -12.02 2.62 8.11
C VAL A 43 -11.12 1.70 7.30
N HIS A 44 -9.85 2.08 7.16
CA HIS A 44 -8.83 1.31 6.46
C HIS A 44 -7.90 0.62 7.46
N SER A 45 -7.43 -0.58 7.11
CA SER A 45 -6.42 -1.28 7.90
C SER A 45 -5.06 -0.66 7.57
N VAL A 46 -4.16 -0.62 8.54
CA VAL A 46 -2.77 -0.30 8.25
C VAL A 46 -2.20 -1.45 7.42
N LEU A 47 -1.62 -1.12 6.27
CA LEU A 47 -1.01 -2.10 5.38
C LEU A 47 0.13 -2.82 6.12
N GLN A 48 0.25 -4.12 5.84
CA GLN A 48 1.45 -4.88 6.17
C GLN A 48 2.51 -4.62 5.10
N GLU A 49 3.75 -5.01 5.40
CA GLU A 49 4.81 -5.04 4.39
C GLU A 49 4.36 -5.88 3.18
N PRO A 50 4.53 -5.39 1.94
CA PRO A 50 4.22 -6.16 0.76
C PRO A 50 5.21 -7.32 0.55
N GLU A 51 4.75 -8.34 -0.15
CA GLU A 51 5.56 -9.45 -0.61
C GLU A 51 5.82 -9.31 -2.10
N VAL A 52 7.07 -9.58 -2.51
CA VAL A 52 7.42 -9.66 -3.93
C VAL A 52 7.66 -11.11 -4.31
N THR A 53 7.05 -11.52 -5.41
CA THR A 53 7.16 -12.88 -5.96
C THR A 53 7.72 -12.84 -7.38
N CYS A 54 8.42 -13.91 -7.75
CA CYS A 54 8.89 -14.11 -9.12
C CYS A 54 7.74 -14.64 -9.99
N VAL A 55 7.32 -13.89 -11.00
CA VAL A 55 6.33 -14.33 -12.00
C VAL A 55 7.01 -15.15 -13.09
N SER A 56 8.14 -14.65 -13.61
CA SER A 56 8.94 -15.39 -14.59
C SER A 56 10.38 -14.90 -14.63
N ARG A 57 11.28 -15.79 -15.06
CA ARG A 57 12.69 -15.52 -15.31
C ARG A 57 13.11 -16.14 -16.63
N ASN A 58 13.77 -15.35 -17.48
CA ASN A 58 14.36 -15.82 -18.73
C ASN A 58 15.78 -15.25 -18.85
N CYS A 59 16.79 -16.11 -18.77
CA CYS A 59 18.20 -15.71 -18.85
C CYS A 59 18.87 -16.33 -20.06
N SER A 60 19.70 -15.54 -20.74
CA SER A 60 20.59 -15.95 -21.82
C SER A 60 22.04 -15.54 -21.50
N ALA A 61 22.95 -15.73 -22.45
CA ALA A 61 24.33 -15.27 -22.32
C ALA A 61 24.46 -13.74 -22.32
N ASP A 62 23.45 -13.02 -22.82
CA ASP A 62 23.49 -11.55 -22.97
C ASP A 62 22.87 -10.84 -21.76
N GLY A 63 22.05 -11.53 -20.96
CA GLY A 63 21.33 -10.93 -19.85
C GLY A 63 20.21 -11.79 -19.29
N CYS A 64 19.51 -11.24 -18.30
CA CYS A 64 18.34 -11.83 -17.67
C CYS A 64 17.14 -10.89 -17.75
N ARG A 65 15.98 -11.44 -18.11
CA ARG A 65 14.69 -10.77 -18.03
C ARG A 65 13.87 -11.37 -16.89
N TYR A 66 13.46 -10.54 -15.96
CA TYR A 66 12.62 -10.91 -14.82
C TYR A 66 11.25 -10.25 -14.94
N VAL A 67 10.23 -10.94 -14.45
CA VAL A 67 8.91 -10.34 -14.17
C VAL A 67 8.64 -10.57 -12.71
N LEU A 68 8.54 -9.47 -11.96
CA LEU A 68 8.25 -9.46 -10.52
C LEU A 68 6.82 -9.02 -10.30
N ARG A 69 6.17 -9.56 -9.26
CA ARG A 69 4.85 -9.11 -8.82
C ARG A 69 4.90 -8.74 -7.35
N CYS A 70 4.45 -7.54 -7.04
CA CYS A 70 4.23 -7.07 -5.69
C CYS A 70 2.78 -7.32 -5.27
N ALA A 71 2.59 -7.86 -4.07
CA ALA A 71 1.28 -8.14 -3.51
C ALA A 71 1.24 -7.79 -2.02
N VAL A 72 0.06 -7.40 -1.54
CA VAL A 72 -0.21 -7.29 -0.10
C VAL A 72 -1.40 -8.20 0.22
N HIS A 73 -1.37 -8.80 1.41
CA HIS A 73 -2.44 -9.68 1.91
C HIS A 73 -3.73 -8.94 2.31
N THR A 74 -4.01 -7.77 1.75
CA THR A 74 -5.23 -6.98 2.03
C THR A 74 -5.79 -6.34 0.77
N PRO A 75 -7.12 -6.41 0.54
CA PRO A 75 -7.76 -5.86 -0.67
C PRO A 75 -7.90 -4.32 -0.66
N GLU A 76 -7.31 -3.62 0.30
CA GLU A 76 -7.53 -2.18 0.54
C GLU A 76 -6.47 -1.28 -0.10
N ILE A 77 -5.64 -1.85 -0.98
CA ILE A 77 -4.61 -1.13 -1.72
C ILE A 77 -5.28 -0.18 -2.71
N THR A 78 -4.84 1.07 -2.74
CA THR A 78 -5.29 2.06 -3.72
C THR A 78 -4.28 2.30 -4.82
N SER A 79 -3.00 2.04 -4.58
CA SER A 79 -1.94 2.22 -5.58
C SER A 79 -0.74 1.32 -5.33
N PHE A 80 -0.03 1.02 -6.41
CA PHE A 80 1.27 0.35 -6.45
C PHE A 80 2.29 1.29 -7.08
N SER A 81 3.54 1.16 -6.72
CA SER A 81 4.65 1.72 -7.47
C SER A 81 5.91 0.90 -7.31
N TRP A 82 6.76 0.96 -8.33
CA TRP A 82 8.08 0.38 -8.36
C TRP A 82 9.10 1.46 -8.65
N SER A 83 10.17 1.50 -7.86
CA SER A 83 11.27 2.43 -8.09
C SER A 83 12.65 1.76 -7.97
N HIS A 84 13.60 2.29 -8.73
CA HIS A 84 15.02 1.99 -8.63
C HIS A 84 15.77 3.26 -8.21
N GLY A 85 16.20 3.30 -6.95
CA GLY A 85 16.66 4.55 -6.33
C GLY A 85 15.56 5.61 -6.34
N GLU A 86 15.85 6.77 -6.93
CA GLU A 86 14.90 7.89 -7.09
C GLU A 86 14.03 7.78 -8.36
N GLN A 87 14.32 6.81 -9.25
CA GLN A 87 13.61 6.66 -10.51
C GLN A 87 12.33 5.83 -10.32
N LEU A 88 11.20 6.34 -10.80
CA LEU A 88 9.94 5.59 -10.89
C LEU A 88 9.92 4.75 -12.18
N ASP A 89 9.72 3.44 -12.05
CA ASP A 89 9.75 2.49 -13.16
C ASP A 89 8.35 1.98 -13.55
N ALA A 90 7.45 1.80 -12.58
CA ALA A 90 6.08 1.38 -12.84
C ALA A 90 5.11 1.83 -11.74
N GLU A 91 3.82 1.94 -12.07
CA GLU A 91 2.72 2.22 -11.14
C GLU A 91 1.73 1.04 -11.04
N GLU A 92 2.17 -0.13 -11.52
CA GLU A 92 1.38 -1.35 -11.58
C GLU A 92 1.93 -2.40 -10.60
N PRO A 93 1.15 -3.45 -10.25
CA PRO A 93 1.62 -4.51 -9.36
C PRO A 93 2.83 -5.29 -9.92
N GLU A 94 2.97 -5.33 -11.24
CA GLU A 94 4.03 -6.07 -11.92
C GLU A 94 5.11 -5.14 -12.48
N LEU A 95 6.35 -5.59 -12.37
CA LEU A 95 7.53 -4.92 -12.91
C LEU A 95 8.27 -5.88 -13.84
N VAL A 96 8.63 -5.38 -15.03
CA VAL A 96 9.52 -6.07 -15.96
C VAL A 96 10.91 -5.47 -15.81
N VAL A 97 11.90 -6.32 -15.55
CA VAL A 97 13.30 -5.92 -15.40
C VAL A 97 14.14 -6.63 -16.47
N GLU A 98 14.98 -5.87 -17.17
CA GLU A 98 15.97 -6.39 -18.10
C GLU A 98 17.37 -6.04 -17.57
N GLU A 99 18.14 -7.07 -17.26
CA GLU A 99 19.48 -6.97 -16.67
C GLU A 99 20.50 -7.47 -17.70
N GLU A 100 21.35 -6.58 -18.20
CA GLU A 100 22.43 -6.91 -19.13
C GLU A 100 23.64 -7.49 -18.37
N GLN A 101 24.29 -8.52 -18.90
CA GLN A 101 25.56 -9.00 -18.33
C GLN A 101 26.69 -8.04 -18.72
N ARG A 102 27.05 -7.13 -17.81
CA ARG A 102 28.21 -6.24 -17.99
C ARG A 102 29.43 -6.79 -17.23
N PRO A 103 30.54 -7.12 -17.91
CA PRO A 103 31.76 -7.54 -17.23
C PRO A 103 32.33 -6.42 -16.36
N GLY A 104 32.29 -6.59 -15.02
CA GLY A 104 32.97 -5.70 -14.06
C GLY A 104 32.09 -4.76 -13.26
N GLU A 105 30.76 -4.80 -13.44
CA GLU A 105 29.81 -3.98 -12.65
C GLU A 105 29.14 -4.88 -11.59
N LEU A 106 29.41 -4.61 -10.31
CA LEU A 106 28.88 -5.32 -9.14
C LEU A 106 27.80 -4.47 -8.43
N ASP A 107 27.11 -3.59 -9.15
CA ASP A 107 25.98 -2.88 -8.54
C ASP A 107 24.81 -3.85 -8.41
N VAL A 108 24.44 -4.12 -7.15
CA VAL A 108 23.30 -4.95 -6.82
C VAL A 108 22.04 -4.18 -7.20
N LEU A 109 21.52 -4.44 -8.39
CA LEU A 109 20.30 -3.83 -8.89
C LEU A 109 19.14 -4.18 -7.95
N SER A 110 18.54 -3.17 -7.31
CA SER A 110 17.50 -3.35 -6.31
C SER A 110 16.29 -2.49 -6.60
N TYR A 111 15.11 -3.11 -6.61
CA TYR A 111 13.84 -2.43 -6.85
C TYR A 111 13.01 -2.38 -5.58
N THR A 112 12.39 -1.23 -5.35
CA THR A 112 11.50 -1.00 -4.22
C THR A 112 10.06 -1.02 -4.72
N CYS A 113 9.26 -1.98 -4.27
CA CYS A 113 7.82 -1.89 -4.42
C CYS A 113 7.25 -1.08 -3.26
N THR A 114 6.39 -0.11 -3.55
CA THR A 114 5.58 0.60 -2.56
C THR A 114 4.10 0.34 -2.81
N VAL A 115 3.37 0.00 -1.75
CA VAL A 115 1.92 -0.12 -1.73
C VAL A 115 1.32 0.90 -0.78
N GLN A 116 0.22 1.51 -1.20
CA GLN A 116 -0.42 2.57 -0.42
C GLN A 116 -1.93 2.40 -0.35
N ASN A 117 -2.49 2.80 0.79
CA ASN A 117 -3.90 3.06 0.98
C ASN A 117 -4.10 4.46 1.61
N PRO A 118 -5.34 4.94 1.82
CA PRO A 118 -5.58 6.31 2.30
C PRO A 118 -5.00 6.63 3.68
N VAL A 119 -4.57 5.64 4.45
CA VAL A 119 -4.11 5.81 5.85
C VAL A 119 -2.67 5.32 6.08
N SER A 120 -2.06 4.63 5.13
CA SER A 120 -0.73 4.02 5.31
C SER A 120 -0.02 3.74 3.98
N SER A 121 1.31 3.76 4.03
CA SER A 121 2.20 3.35 2.95
C SER A 121 3.22 2.36 3.49
N ARG A 122 3.52 1.32 2.71
CA ARG A 122 4.49 0.26 3.03
C ARG A 122 5.27 -0.11 1.80
N ASN A 123 6.51 -0.54 1.98
CA ASN A 123 7.39 -0.89 0.89
C ASN A 123 8.27 -2.07 1.23
N VAL A 124 8.85 -2.67 0.20
CA VAL A 124 9.88 -3.70 0.31
C VAL A 124 10.87 -3.52 -0.84
N THR A 125 12.15 -3.67 -0.54
CA THR A 125 13.23 -3.59 -1.53
C THR A 125 13.79 -4.98 -1.78
N VAL A 126 13.91 -5.35 -3.05
CA VAL A 126 14.38 -6.67 -3.47
C VAL A 126 15.35 -6.58 -4.63
N SER A 127 16.25 -7.56 -4.72
CA SER A 127 17.03 -7.81 -5.92
C SER A 127 16.31 -8.83 -6.80
N PRO A 128 16.10 -8.58 -8.11
CA PRO A 128 15.39 -9.50 -8.99
C PRO A 128 15.97 -10.92 -8.97
N ALA A 129 17.30 -11.04 -9.02
CA ALA A 129 18.03 -12.31 -8.99
C ALA A 129 18.06 -13.03 -7.61
N ALA A 130 17.52 -12.42 -6.56
CA ALA A 130 17.36 -13.06 -5.25
C ALA A 130 15.92 -13.57 -5.03
N VAL A 131 14.95 -12.97 -5.72
CA VAL A 131 13.53 -13.38 -5.68
C VAL A 131 13.25 -14.44 -6.74
N CYS A 132 13.88 -14.28 -7.91
CA CYS A 132 13.97 -15.25 -9.00
C CYS A 132 15.36 -15.90 -9.00
#